data_AF-A0A7J3SAN6-F1
#
_entry.id   AF-A0A7J3SAN6-F1
#
_cell.length_a   1.000
_cell.length_b   1.000
_cell.length_c   1.000
_cell.angle_alpha   90.00
_cell.angle_beta   90.00
_cell.angle_gamma   90.00
#
_symmetry.space_group_name_H-M   'P 1'
#
loop_
_entity.id
_entity.type
_entity.pdbx_description
1 polymer ?
#
loop_
_entity_poly.entity_id
_entity_poly.type
_entity_poly.pdbx_seq_one_letter_code
_entity_poly.pdbx_strand_id
1 'polypeptide(L)'
;THLPWDPDWVIESLSDSTIYMAYYTLAKYLQHPEKYGIKPEQLKPEFFDYVLLGHGNVAEVSKITGIPIELLDEIRREFSYWYPVDLRISGKDLLYNHLVFFIMHHVAIFPREFWPRGISVNGWILVSGEKMGKSKGNFILLRDAIKYWSASAVRWAEVMAGADSTLEDPNFEPSMADLAVEEILSWIDYASGNYGTGRVERFKIDDWFESVLNQTVKKVTELMDKTMYKSAFVEAYYNLQNKFKWYLRRAGTPNRELLKQFIEIQTLLLAPFIPHIADEVWERIGESGYASIHPWPTYDESKIKVELDLAEEIVKRVLEDARELLRLVKQARSVKVTVAARWKYDLLAEVKKALMEGAKLNEAIRISLRKVSLPSKLVSQLAQSIAKNSEIIDMYVPVDVEYAVLKEAEEFLSRELNLKVVVEREEESSSPKREISLPSRPAIYME
;
A
#
# COMPACT_ATOMS: atom_id res chain seq x y z
N THR A 1 -17.20 31.07 -25.46
CA THR A 1 -18.42 31.81 -25.07
C THR A 1 -18.21 33.29 -25.31
N HIS A 2 -19.18 34.03 -25.87
CA HIS A 2 -19.04 35.49 -26.06
C HIS A 2 -19.25 36.24 -24.73
N LEU A 3 -18.64 37.40 -24.55
CA LEU A 3 -18.93 38.24 -23.38
C LEU A 3 -20.39 38.76 -23.47
N PRO A 4 -21.17 38.66 -22.37
CA PRO A 4 -22.61 38.93 -22.43
C PRO A 4 -22.95 40.42 -22.60
N TRP A 5 -22.02 41.34 -22.29
CA TRP A 5 -22.19 42.79 -22.50
C TRP A 5 -21.38 43.35 -23.68
N ASP A 6 -20.52 42.54 -24.30
CA ASP A 6 -19.71 42.92 -25.46
C ASP A 6 -19.49 41.71 -26.39
N PRO A 7 -20.46 41.40 -27.27
CA PRO A 7 -20.45 40.18 -28.07
C PRO A 7 -19.29 40.07 -29.07
N ASP A 8 -18.57 41.17 -29.36
CA ASP A 8 -17.41 41.15 -30.25
C ASP A 8 -16.22 40.41 -29.60
N TRP A 9 -16.23 40.25 -28.28
CA TRP A 9 -15.20 39.55 -27.53
C TRP A 9 -15.62 38.11 -27.20
N VAL A 10 -14.65 37.20 -27.36
CA VAL A 10 -14.78 35.79 -26.97
C VAL A 10 -13.94 35.54 -25.73
N ILE A 11 -14.54 34.88 -24.74
CA ILE A 11 -13.86 34.48 -23.51
C ILE A 11 -12.79 33.44 -23.83
N GLU A 12 -11.58 33.71 -23.34
CA GLU A 12 -10.36 32.89 -23.43
C GLU A 12 -10.51 31.59 -22.63
N SER A 13 -9.85 30.51 -23.07
CA SER A 13 -10.05 29.16 -22.53
C SER A 13 -9.56 29.01 -21.08
N LEU A 14 -8.52 29.72 -20.64
CA LEU A 14 -8.11 29.70 -19.23
C LEU A 14 -9.05 30.50 -18.31
N SER A 15 -9.96 31.29 -18.89
CA SER A 15 -10.90 32.13 -18.12
C SER A 15 -12.24 31.44 -17.90
N ASP A 16 -12.79 30.76 -18.93
CA ASP A 16 -14.07 30.04 -18.82
C ASP A 16 -13.97 28.63 -18.20
N SER A 17 -12.75 28.14 -17.94
CA SER A 17 -12.49 26.80 -17.42
C SER A 17 -12.24 26.74 -15.90
N THR A 18 -12.70 27.71 -15.13
CA THR A 18 -12.23 27.93 -13.74
C THR A 18 -13.21 27.51 -12.64
N ILE A 19 -14.52 27.52 -12.91
CA ILE A 19 -15.58 27.11 -11.94
C ILE A 19 -16.55 26.08 -12.53
N TYR A 20 -16.21 25.51 -13.69
CA TYR A 20 -17.07 24.56 -14.39
C TYR A 20 -17.32 23.25 -13.62
N MET A 21 -16.60 22.99 -12.54
CA MET A 21 -16.86 21.88 -11.64
C MET A 21 -18.24 22.02 -10.98
N ALA A 22 -18.71 23.24 -10.72
CA ALA A 22 -20.08 23.49 -10.28
C ALA A 22 -21.08 23.05 -11.35
N TYR A 23 -20.79 23.29 -12.62
CA TYR A 23 -21.62 22.82 -13.74
C TYR A 23 -21.71 21.29 -13.81
N TYR A 24 -20.70 20.52 -13.36
CA TYR A 24 -20.83 19.06 -13.29
C TYR A 24 -22.01 18.61 -12.41
N THR A 25 -22.28 19.33 -11.32
CA THR A 25 -23.45 19.05 -10.46
C THR A 25 -24.78 19.36 -11.16
N LEU A 26 -24.76 20.27 -12.14
CA LEU A 26 -25.94 20.70 -12.88
C LEU A 26 -26.14 19.91 -14.19
N ALA A 27 -25.08 19.32 -14.74
CA ALA A 27 -25.05 18.75 -16.09
C ALA A 27 -26.16 17.71 -16.32
N LYS A 28 -26.43 16.86 -15.32
CA LYS A 28 -27.54 15.90 -15.30
C LYS A 28 -28.89 16.56 -15.62
N TYR A 29 -29.15 17.75 -15.10
CA TYR A 29 -30.42 18.47 -15.28
C TYR A 29 -30.44 19.26 -16.59
N LEU A 30 -29.30 19.84 -16.97
CA LEU A 30 -29.21 20.80 -18.08
C LEU A 30 -28.97 20.15 -19.45
N GLN A 31 -28.35 18.97 -19.50
CA GLN A 31 -28.04 18.26 -20.75
C GLN A 31 -29.10 17.23 -21.13
N HIS A 32 -30.11 17.04 -20.28
CA HIS A 32 -31.20 16.08 -20.47
C HIS A 32 -32.57 16.77 -20.47
N PRO A 33 -32.82 17.70 -21.41
CA PRO A 33 -34.10 18.42 -21.50
C PRO A 33 -35.30 17.48 -21.71
N GLU A 34 -35.08 16.30 -22.30
CA GLU A 34 -36.08 15.24 -22.44
C GLU A 34 -36.59 14.70 -21.10
N LYS A 35 -35.79 14.82 -20.04
CA LYS A 35 -36.11 14.32 -18.70
C LYS A 35 -36.55 15.43 -17.75
N TYR A 36 -35.87 16.57 -17.78
CA TYR A 36 -36.08 17.65 -16.80
C TYR A 36 -36.79 18.88 -17.37
N GLY A 37 -36.96 18.97 -18.70
CA GLY A 37 -37.72 20.04 -19.35
C GLY A 37 -37.06 21.43 -19.30
N ILE A 38 -35.82 21.54 -18.83
CA ILE A 38 -35.09 22.81 -18.72
C ILE A 38 -34.50 23.18 -20.08
N LYS A 39 -34.82 24.39 -20.55
CA LYS A 39 -34.30 24.94 -21.81
C LYS A 39 -33.23 26.02 -21.55
N PRO A 40 -32.27 26.23 -22.47
CA PRO A 40 -31.22 27.23 -22.29
C PRO A 40 -31.73 28.64 -21.99
N GLU A 41 -32.86 29.05 -22.56
CA GLU A 41 -33.44 30.39 -22.38
C GLU A 41 -33.99 30.63 -20.96
N GLN A 42 -34.18 29.56 -20.18
CA GLN A 42 -34.63 29.61 -18.79
C GLN A 42 -33.47 29.81 -17.81
N LEU A 43 -32.22 29.63 -18.25
CA LEU A 43 -31.01 29.70 -17.42
C LEU A 43 -30.55 31.15 -17.24
N LYS A 44 -31.39 31.93 -16.56
CA LYS A 44 -31.15 33.34 -16.24
C LYS A 44 -30.23 33.48 -15.02
N PRO A 45 -29.63 34.66 -14.75
CA PRO A 45 -28.78 34.86 -13.57
C PRO A 45 -29.44 34.44 -12.26
N GLU A 46 -30.75 34.69 -12.09
CA GLU A 46 -31.51 34.32 -10.89
C GLU A 46 -31.58 32.81 -10.66
N PHE A 47 -31.52 32.01 -11.74
CA PHE A 47 -31.39 30.56 -11.63
C PHE A 47 -30.07 30.19 -10.96
N PHE A 48 -28.95 30.73 -11.47
CA PHE A 48 -27.61 30.41 -10.96
C PHE A 48 -27.40 30.94 -9.54
N ASP A 49 -27.83 32.17 -9.27
CA ASP A 49 -27.79 32.78 -7.94
C ASP A 49 -28.53 31.92 -6.91
N TYR A 50 -29.69 31.37 -7.28
CA TYR A 50 -30.46 30.52 -6.40
C TYR A 50 -29.82 29.13 -6.21
N VAL A 51 -29.48 28.44 -7.30
CA VAL A 51 -29.02 27.03 -7.20
C VAL A 51 -27.59 26.90 -6.68
N LEU A 52 -26.72 27.89 -6.94
CA LEU A 52 -25.32 27.86 -6.55
C LEU A 52 -25.02 28.66 -5.28
N LEU A 53 -25.65 29.82 -5.09
CA LEU A 53 -25.36 30.71 -3.96
C LEU A 53 -26.48 30.75 -2.93
N GLY A 54 -27.64 30.23 -3.31
CA GLY A 54 -28.79 30.23 -2.46
C GLY A 54 -29.49 31.58 -2.31
N HIS A 55 -29.19 32.52 -3.18
CA HIS A 55 -29.72 33.87 -3.17
C HIS A 55 -31.11 33.94 -3.82
N GLY A 56 -31.99 34.79 -3.29
CA GLY A 56 -33.34 35.01 -3.82
C GLY A 56 -34.42 34.10 -3.22
N ASN A 57 -35.67 34.34 -3.61
CA ASN A 57 -36.83 33.55 -3.20
C ASN A 57 -37.19 32.53 -4.28
N VAL A 58 -37.32 31.25 -3.92
CA VAL A 58 -37.56 30.16 -4.89
C VAL A 58 -38.86 30.35 -5.70
N ALA A 59 -39.91 30.93 -5.11
CA ALA A 59 -41.16 31.18 -5.81
C ALA A 59 -41.01 32.27 -6.89
N GLU A 60 -40.18 33.28 -6.61
CA GLU A 60 -39.85 34.33 -7.59
C GLU A 60 -38.96 33.79 -8.71
N VAL A 61 -37.93 33.01 -8.36
CA VAL A 61 -37.04 32.38 -9.33
C VAL A 61 -37.83 31.43 -10.24
N SER A 62 -38.74 30.63 -9.68
CA SER A 62 -39.64 29.76 -10.45
C SER A 62 -40.51 30.55 -11.42
N LYS A 63 -41.08 31.69 -10.98
CA LYS A 63 -41.86 32.58 -11.85
C LYS A 63 -41.02 33.19 -12.98
N ILE A 64 -39.78 33.59 -12.69
CA ILE A 64 -38.86 34.24 -13.66
C ILE A 64 -38.35 33.25 -14.71
N THR A 65 -37.99 32.04 -14.28
CA THR A 65 -37.36 31.01 -15.11
C THR A 65 -38.38 30.07 -15.76
N GLY A 66 -39.58 29.95 -15.18
CA GLY A 66 -40.57 28.94 -15.55
C GLY A 66 -40.19 27.52 -15.12
N ILE A 67 -39.18 27.37 -14.26
CA ILE A 67 -38.74 26.07 -13.74
C ILE A 67 -39.52 25.79 -12.44
N PRO A 68 -40.10 24.58 -12.25
CA PRO A 68 -40.81 24.22 -11.02
C PRO A 68 -39.95 24.39 -9.77
N ILE A 69 -40.57 24.82 -8.66
CA ILE A 69 -39.90 25.05 -7.37
C ILE A 69 -39.17 23.78 -6.91
N GLU A 70 -39.83 22.63 -7.02
CA GLU A 70 -39.31 21.34 -6.56
C GLU A 70 -38.02 20.97 -7.30
N LEU A 71 -37.94 21.30 -8.59
CA LEU A 71 -36.78 21.05 -9.43
C LEU A 71 -35.65 22.04 -9.12
N LEU A 72 -35.95 23.32 -8.87
CA LEU A 72 -34.95 24.29 -8.39
C LEU A 72 -34.32 23.86 -7.06
N ASP A 73 -35.15 23.43 -6.11
CA ASP A 73 -34.70 22.90 -4.82
C ASP A 73 -33.87 21.62 -4.97
N GLU A 74 -34.26 20.71 -5.88
CA GLU A 74 -33.51 19.49 -6.17
C GLU A 74 -32.11 19.81 -6.71
N ILE A 75 -32.03 20.70 -7.70
CA ILE A 75 -30.76 21.12 -8.31
C ILE A 75 -29.85 21.78 -7.27
N ARG A 76 -30.41 22.66 -6.42
CA ARG A 76 -29.65 23.29 -5.34
C ARG A 76 -29.12 22.28 -4.33
N ARG A 77 -29.93 21.28 -3.96
CA ARG A 77 -29.50 20.19 -3.06
C ARG A 77 -28.37 19.37 -3.68
N GLU A 78 -28.44 19.06 -4.98
CA GLU A 78 -27.39 18.34 -5.70
C GLU A 78 -26.05 19.11 -5.62
N PHE A 79 -26.06 20.41 -5.94
CA PHE A 79 -24.86 21.25 -5.81
C PHE A 79 -24.35 21.27 -4.37
N SER A 80 -25.22 21.57 -3.40
CA SER A 80 -24.84 21.69 -1.99
C SER A 80 -24.34 20.38 -1.37
N TYR A 81 -24.73 19.23 -1.94
CA TYR A 81 -24.27 17.91 -1.50
C TYR A 81 -22.88 17.59 -2.04
N TRP A 82 -22.63 17.82 -3.33
CA TRP A 82 -21.37 17.45 -3.99
C TRP A 82 -20.26 18.48 -3.84
N TYR A 83 -20.58 19.75 -3.62
CA TYR A 83 -19.59 20.79 -3.36
C TYR A 83 -19.24 20.87 -1.87
N PRO A 84 -18.00 21.24 -1.52
CA PRO A 84 -16.91 21.73 -2.37
C PRO A 84 -16.19 20.62 -3.17
N VAL A 85 -15.36 21.03 -4.14
CA VAL A 85 -14.43 20.12 -4.81
C VAL A 85 -13.43 19.55 -3.80
N ASP A 86 -13.55 18.25 -3.49
CA ASP A 86 -12.66 17.58 -2.53
C ASP A 86 -11.22 17.48 -3.03
N LEU A 87 -11.03 17.06 -4.28
CA LEU A 87 -9.71 16.92 -4.89
C LEU A 87 -9.73 17.28 -6.38
N ARG A 88 -8.82 18.18 -6.78
CA ARG A 88 -8.57 18.51 -8.19
C ARG A 88 -7.18 18.03 -8.60
N ILE A 89 -7.09 17.13 -9.58
CA ILE A 89 -5.82 16.57 -10.07
C ILE A 89 -5.45 17.22 -11.41
N SER A 90 -4.19 17.60 -11.60
CA SER A 90 -3.71 18.20 -12.85
C SER A 90 -2.19 18.04 -13.05
N GLY A 91 -1.73 18.19 -14.30
CA GLY A 91 -0.32 18.40 -14.60
C GLY A 91 0.24 19.70 -14.00
N LYS A 92 1.54 19.71 -13.71
CA LYS A 92 2.27 20.84 -13.10
C LYS A 92 2.36 22.08 -13.98
N ASP A 93 2.06 21.96 -15.26
CA ASP A 93 1.96 23.05 -16.22
C ASP A 93 0.79 24.00 -15.91
N LEU A 94 -0.27 23.50 -15.27
CA LEU A 94 -1.43 24.30 -14.88
C LEU A 94 -1.27 25.04 -13.54
N LEU A 95 -0.18 24.78 -12.81
CA LEU A 95 0.05 25.29 -11.46
C LEU A 95 0.10 26.82 -11.40
N TYR A 96 0.69 27.46 -12.40
CA TYR A 96 0.91 28.91 -12.42
C TYR A 96 -0.19 29.70 -13.15
N ASN A 97 -1.21 29.02 -13.66
CA ASN A 97 -2.29 29.63 -14.45
C ASN A 97 -3.66 29.13 -13.97
N HIS A 98 -4.21 28.11 -14.61
CA HIS A 98 -5.54 27.54 -14.39
C HIS A 98 -5.81 27.23 -12.92
N LEU A 99 -4.87 26.61 -12.19
CA LEU A 99 -5.07 26.28 -10.78
C LEU A 99 -5.12 27.51 -9.87
N VAL A 100 -4.41 28.58 -10.22
CA VAL A 100 -4.52 29.88 -9.52
C VAL A 100 -5.87 30.51 -9.82
N PHE A 101 -6.29 30.55 -11.09
CA PHE A 101 -7.59 31.11 -11.49
C PHE A 101 -8.76 30.32 -10.91
N PHE A 102 -8.63 28.99 -10.82
CA PHE A 102 -9.55 28.10 -10.13
C PHE A 102 -9.76 28.56 -8.68
N ILE A 103 -8.69 28.79 -7.92
CA ILE A 103 -8.80 29.28 -6.53
C ILE A 103 -9.42 30.68 -6.51
N MET A 104 -8.90 31.61 -7.32
CA MET A 104 -9.35 33.01 -7.32
C MET A 104 -10.83 33.14 -7.64
N HIS A 105 -11.32 32.48 -8.68
CA HIS A 105 -12.74 32.54 -9.04
C HIS A 105 -13.63 31.78 -8.05
N HIS A 106 -13.15 30.70 -7.43
CA HIS A 106 -13.92 30.06 -6.36
C HIS A 106 -14.11 31.00 -5.16
N VAL A 107 -13.06 31.70 -4.75
CA VAL A 107 -13.11 32.69 -3.66
C VAL A 107 -13.98 33.90 -4.03
N ALA A 108 -13.97 34.31 -5.30
CA ALA A 108 -14.74 35.46 -5.76
C ALA A 108 -16.25 35.20 -5.86
N ILE A 109 -16.66 33.96 -6.17
CA ILE A 109 -18.06 33.61 -6.44
C ILE A 109 -18.71 32.90 -5.27
N PHE A 110 -18.03 31.91 -4.67
CA PHE A 110 -18.65 31.01 -3.70
C PHE A 110 -18.30 31.38 -2.25
N PRO A 111 -19.23 31.16 -1.30
CA PRO A 111 -18.93 31.28 0.12
C PRO A 111 -17.89 30.22 0.55
N ARG A 112 -17.29 30.46 1.73
CA ARG A 112 -16.08 29.73 2.17
C ARG A 112 -16.28 28.23 2.30
N GLU A 113 -17.47 27.78 2.66
CA GLU A 113 -17.84 26.35 2.75
C GLU A 113 -17.74 25.60 1.41
N PHE A 114 -17.79 26.32 0.29
CA PHE A 114 -17.72 25.78 -1.07
C PHE A 114 -16.35 26.00 -1.74
N TRP A 115 -15.34 26.46 -1.00
CA TRP A 115 -13.98 26.56 -1.52
C TRP A 115 -13.33 25.18 -1.70
N PRO A 116 -12.49 24.99 -2.75
CA PRO A 116 -11.81 23.72 -2.99
C PRO A 116 -10.99 23.24 -1.78
N ARG A 117 -11.05 21.93 -1.48
CA ARG A 117 -10.37 21.34 -0.32
C ARG A 117 -8.97 20.83 -0.60
N GLY A 118 -8.71 20.39 -1.84
CA GLY A 118 -7.44 19.79 -2.21
C GLY A 118 -7.10 19.95 -3.69
N ILE A 119 -5.81 20.15 -3.96
CA ILE A 119 -5.23 20.10 -5.30
C ILE A 119 -4.07 19.10 -5.26
N SER A 120 -4.06 18.14 -6.18
CA SER A 120 -2.92 17.27 -6.42
C SER A 120 -2.34 17.56 -7.80
N VAL A 121 -1.02 17.49 -7.89
CA VAL A 121 -0.28 17.83 -9.10
C VAL A 121 0.58 16.65 -9.48
N ASN A 122 0.79 16.44 -10.78
CA ASN A 122 1.73 15.46 -11.32
C ASN A 122 2.65 16.09 -12.38
N GLY A 123 3.79 15.46 -12.65
CA GLY A 123 4.66 15.85 -13.76
C GLY A 123 4.14 15.46 -15.14
N TRP A 124 4.93 15.75 -16.17
CA TRP A 124 4.69 15.34 -17.55
C TRP A 124 5.04 13.87 -17.72
N ILE A 125 4.20 13.13 -18.44
CA ILE A 125 4.51 11.73 -18.77
C ILE A 125 5.67 11.68 -19.78
N LEU A 126 6.71 10.98 -19.40
CA LEU A 126 7.77 10.50 -20.28
C LEU A 126 7.40 9.13 -20.85
N VAL A 127 7.95 8.79 -22.00
CA VAL A 127 7.90 7.44 -22.59
C VAL A 127 9.32 6.97 -22.79
N SER A 128 9.69 5.89 -22.09
CA SER A 128 11.04 5.33 -22.09
C SER A 128 12.14 6.37 -21.85
N GLY A 129 11.94 7.18 -20.81
CA GLY A 129 12.87 8.24 -20.37
C GLY A 129 12.86 9.50 -21.25
N GLU A 130 12.10 9.54 -22.34
CA GLU A 130 12.05 10.68 -23.24
C GLU A 130 10.71 11.43 -23.18
N LYS A 131 10.76 12.75 -23.39
CA LYS A 131 9.55 13.54 -23.63
C LYS A 131 8.80 13.00 -24.84
N MET A 132 7.49 12.82 -24.69
CA MET A 132 6.61 12.34 -25.74
C MET A 132 6.53 13.36 -26.88
N GLY A 133 6.76 12.92 -28.13
CA GLY A 133 6.70 13.80 -29.29
C GLY A 133 6.47 13.05 -30.59
N LYS A 134 5.51 13.52 -31.40
CA LYS A 134 5.18 12.89 -32.70
C LYS A 134 6.39 12.73 -33.62
N SER A 135 7.29 13.73 -33.64
CA SER A 135 8.52 13.72 -34.45
C SER A 135 9.55 12.67 -34.02
N LYS A 136 9.47 12.18 -32.79
CA LYS A 136 10.36 11.13 -32.25
C LYS A 136 9.81 9.72 -32.43
N GLY A 137 8.55 9.59 -32.86
CA GLY A 137 7.88 8.30 -32.97
C GLY A 137 7.50 7.64 -31.63
N ASN A 138 7.76 8.29 -30.49
CA ASN A 138 7.44 7.78 -29.15
C ASN A 138 6.08 8.27 -28.61
N PHE A 139 5.18 8.70 -29.51
CA PHE A 139 3.87 9.22 -29.15
C PHE A 139 2.83 8.10 -29.12
N ILE A 140 2.35 7.75 -27.93
CA ILE A 140 1.39 6.66 -27.73
C ILE A 140 0.02 7.26 -27.41
N LEU A 141 -0.97 6.99 -28.25
CA LEU A 141 -2.35 7.36 -27.96
C LEU A 141 -2.98 6.36 -27.00
N LEU A 142 -3.79 6.83 -26.04
CA LEU A 142 -4.46 5.99 -25.06
C LEU A 142 -5.25 4.83 -25.72
N ARG A 143 -6.01 5.11 -26.79
CA ARG A 143 -6.78 4.08 -27.51
C ARG A 143 -5.90 3.00 -28.12
N ASP A 144 -4.70 3.36 -28.57
CA ASP A 144 -3.77 2.44 -29.22
C ASP A 144 -3.08 1.59 -28.15
N ALA A 145 -2.71 2.20 -27.02
CA ALA A 145 -2.19 1.49 -25.84
C ALA A 145 -3.21 0.47 -25.30
N ILE A 146 -4.48 0.88 -25.10
CA ILE A 146 -5.54 -0.02 -24.63
C ILE A 146 -5.78 -1.17 -25.62
N LYS A 147 -5.77 -0.90 -26.92
CA LYS A 147 -5.95 -1.93 -27.94
C LYS A 147 -4.81 -2.94 -27.95
N TYR A 148 -3.58 -2.49 -27.66
CA TYR A 148 -2.40 -3.34 -27.69
C TYR A 148 -2.22 -4.14 -26.39
N TRP A 149 -2.32 -3.51 -25.22
CA TRP A 149 -2.04 -4.15 -23.93
C TRP A 149 -3.27 -4.50 -23.09
N SER A 150 -4.48 -4.03 -23.44
CA SER A 150 -5.67 -3.94 -22.57
C SER A 150 -5.67 -2.75 -21.61
N ALA A 151 -6.88 -2.35 -21.17
CA ALA A 151 -7.03 -1.27 -20.20
C ALA A 151 -6.36 -1.57 -18.85
N SER A 152 -6.37 -2.83 -18.41
CA SER A 152 -5.82 -3.22 -17.10
C SER A 152 -4.28 -3.16 -17.09
N ALA A 153 -3.62 -3.66 -18.13
CA ALA A 153 -2.17 -3.58 -18.23
C ALA A 153 -1.68 -2.12 -18.44
N VAL A 154 -2.41 -1.30 -19.19
CA VAL A 154 -2.10 0.14 -19.31
C VAL A 154 -2.20 0.82 -17.95
N ARG A 155 -3.28 0.60 -17.18
CA ARG A 155 -3.43 1.17 -15.84
C ARG A 155 -2.34 0.71 -14.86
N TRP A 156 -1.95 -0.56 -14.95
CA TRP A 156 -0.82 -1.12 -14.20
C TRP A 156 0.49 -0.39 -14.54
N ALA A 157 0.80 -0.24 -15.83
CA ALA A 157 1.99 0.47 -16.26
C ALA A 157 1.98 1.94 -15.83
N GLU A 158 0.83 2.61 -15.91
CA GLU A 158 0.66 4.00 -15.46
C GLU A 158 0.87 4.16 -13.94
N VAL A 159 0.32 3.28 -13.10
CA VAL A 159 0.56 3.37 -11.65
C VAL A 159 2.03 3.09 -11.31
N MET A 160 2.69 2.19 -12.03
CA MET A 160 4.12 1.93 -11.88
C MET A 160 5.01 3.07 -12.41
N ALA A 161 4.55 3.76 -13.45
CA ALA A 161 5.18 4.96 -14.01
C ALA A 161 5.11 6.15 -13.07
N GLY A 162 4.05 6.21 -12.26
CA GLY A 162 3.82 7.26 -11.27
C GLY A 162 5.03 7.52 -10.39
N ALA A 163 5.15 8.76 -9.93
CA ALA A 163 5.98 9.10 -8.78
C ALA A 163 5.00 9.42 -7.65
N ASP A 164 5.20 8.84 -6.45
CA ASP A 164 4.45 9.30 -5.27
C ASP A 164 4.78 10.78 -4.92
N SER A 165 5.76 11.36 -5.61
CA SER A 165 6.12 12.78 -5.63
C SER A 165 5.33 13.55 -6.69
N THR A 166 4.74 14.68 -6.28
CA THR A 166 3.76 15.46 -7.07
C THR A 166 4.35 16.29 -8.22
N LEU A 167 5.67 16.41 -8.35
CA LEU A 167 6.29 17.29 -9.36
C LEU A 167 7.30 16.59 -10.28
N GLU A 168 7.66 15.36 -9.97
CA GLU A 168 8.52 14.54 -10.82
C GLU A 168 7.76 14.08 -12.05
N ASP A 169 8.47 13.98 -13.17
CA ASP A 169 7.91 13.52 -14.43
C ASP A 169 7.81 11.98 -14.38
N PRO A 170 6.59 11.40 -14.35
CA PRO A 170 6.43 9.96 -14.38
C PRO A 170 6.93 9.39 -15.70
N ASN A 171 7.36 8.13 -15.69
CA ASN A 171 7.96 7.50 -16.87
C ASN A 171 7.22 6.22 -17.23
N PHE A 172 6.44 6.29 -18.31
CA PHE A 172 5.75 5.13 -18.88
C PHE A 172 6.76 4.27 -19.65
N GLU A 173 6.97 3.04 -19.18
CA GLU A 173 7.78 2.04 -19.86
C GLU A 173 6.88 0.99 -20.53
N PRO A 174 6.85 0.89 -21.87
CA PRO A 174 6.06 -0.11 -22.58
C PRO A 174 6.34 -1.56 -22.12
N SER A 175 7.59 -1.86 -21.74
CA SER A 175 7.97 -3.17 -21.20
C SER A 175 7.29 -3.50 -19.87
N MET A 176 6.88 -2.48 -19.09
CA MET A 176 6.08 -2.67 -17.88
C MET A 176 4.65 -3.07 -18.23
N ALA A 177 4.09 -2.57 -19.34
CA ALA A 177 2.79 -2.98 -19.82
C ALA A 177 2.81 -4.42 -20.38
N ASP A 178 3.90 -4.81 -21.06
CA ASP A 178 4.12 -6.20 -21.48
C ASP A 178 4.16 -7.15 -20.25
N LEU A 179 4.97 -6.81 -19.23
CA LEU A 179 5.04 -7.58 -17.99
C LEU A 179 3.70 -7.64 -17.25
N ALA A 180 2.95 -6.53 -17.24
CA ALA A 180 1.65 -6.48 -16.57
C ALA A 180 0.65 -7.46 -17.19
N VAL A 181 0.68 -7.69 -18.50
CA VAL A 181 -0.18 -8.71 -19.14
C VAL A 181 0.13 -10.10 -18.59
N GLU A 182 1.41 -10.46 -18.50
CA GLU A 182 1.84 -11.78 -17.98
C GLU A 182 1.47 -11.96 -16.50
N GLU A 183 1.73 -10.94 -15.67
CA GLU A 183 1.42 -10.93 -14.24
C GLU A 183 -0.09 -11.02 -13.98
N ILE A 184 -0.91 -10.30 -14.76
CA ILE A 184 -2.38 -10.36 -14.67
C ILE A 184 -2.88 -11.78 -14.98
N LEU A 185 -2.42 -12.40 -16.06
CA LEU A 185 -2.85 -13.75 -16.44
C LEU A 185 -2.43 -14.78 -15.38
N SER A 186 -1.19 -14.68 -14.91
CA SER A 186 -0.67 -15.50 -13.81
C SER A 186 -1.52 -15.35 -12.54
N TRP A 187 -1.90 -14.12 -12.18
CA TRP A 187 -2.76 -13.87 -11.03
C TRP A 187 -4.15 -14.49 -11.18
N ILE A 188 -4.79 -14.33 -12.33
CA ILE A 188 -6.11 -14.92 -12.60
C ILE A 188 -6.07 -16.45 -12.46
N ASP A 189 -5.09 -17.09 -13.09
CA ASP A 189 -4.93 -18.54 -13.06
C ASP A 189 -4.60 -19.03 -11.65
N TYR A 190 -3.72 -18.32 -10.94
CA TYR A 190 -3.36 -18.64 -9.57
C TYR A 190 -4.55 -18.54 -8.62
N ALA A 191 -5.25 -17.41 -8.62
CA ALA A 191 -6.40 -17.17 -7.74
C ALA A 191 -7.49 -18.21 -7.98
N SER A 192 -7.89 -18.39 -9.25
CA SER A 192 -8.97 -19.31 -9.61
C SER A 192 -8.62 -20.77 -9.34
N GLY A 193 -7.36 -21.17 -9.56
CA GLY A 193 -6.90 -22.55 -9.39
C GLY A 193 -6.63 -22.97 -7.94
N ASN A 194 -6.42 -22.01 -7.03
CA ASN A 194 -6.01 -22.29 -5.65
C ASN A 194 -7.04 -21.87 -4.59
N TYR A 195 -8.07 -21.12 -4.96
CA TYR A 195 -9.09 -20.69 -4.01
C TYR A 195 -9.79 -21.88 -3.34
N GLY A 196 -9.87 -21.86 -2.00
CA GLY A 196 -10.45 -22.94 -1.20
C GLY A 196 -9.57 -24.20 -1.06
N THR A 197 -8.36 -24.22 -1.63
CA THR A 197 -7.39 -25.31 -1.44
C THR A 197 -6.51 -25.08 -0.19
N GLY A 198 -5.65 -26.05 0.14
CA GLY A 198 -4.71 -25.94 1.26
C GLY A 198 -5.06 -26.82 2.46
N ARG A 199 -4.24 -26.73 3.50
CA ARG A 199 -4.38 -27.53 4.73
C ARG A 199 -5.32 -26.88 5.73
N VAL A 200 -5.85 -27.68 6.67
CA VAL A 200 -6.82 -27.22 7.68
C VAL A 200 -6.13 -26.81 8.97
N GLU A 201 -5.06 -27.53 9.32
CA GLU A 201 -4.25 -27.30 10.51
C GLU A 201 -3.71 -25.88 10.53
N ARG A 202 -3.39 -25.37 11.72
CA ARG A 202 -2.81 -24.04 11.91
C ARG A 202 -1.44 -24.14 12.58
N PHE A 203 -0.45 -23.48 11.99
CA PHE A 203 0.95 -23.41 12.43
C PHE A 203 1.32 -21.97 12.80
N LYS A 204 2.46 -21.75 13.47
CA LYS A 204 2.94 -20.40 13.85
C LYS A 204 3.24 -19.52 12.66
N ILE A 205 3.71 -20.10 11.55
CA ILE A 205 3.89 -19.38 10.30
C ILE A 205 2.56 -18.79 9.76
N ASP A 206 1.41 -19.38 10.13
CA ASP A 206 0.09 -18.85 9.77
C ASP A 206 -0.26 -17.60 10.57
N ASP A 207 0.11 -17.56 11.85
CA ASP A 207 -0.08 -16.37 12.68
C ASP A 207 0.76 -15.20 12.14
N TRP A 208 1.97 -15.49 11.64
CA TRP A 208 2.78 -14.49 10.95
C TRP A 208 2.10 -14.00 9.67
N PHE A 209 1.59 -14.91 8.83
CA PHE A 209 0.98 -14.51 7.57
C PHE A 209 -0.36 -13.77 7.76
N GLU A 210 -1.16 -14.13 8.77
CA GLU A 210 -2.35 -13.35 9.16
C GLU A 210 -1.98 -11.93 9.60
N SER A 211 -0.90 -11.78 10.38
CA SER A 211 -0.34 -10.47 10.74
C SER A 211 0.07 -9.69 9.48
N VAL A 212 0.73 -10.32 8.52
CA VAL A 212 1.10 -9.71 7.23
C VAL A 212 -0.13 -9.20 6.47
N LEU A 213 -1.19 -10.00 6.34
CA LEU A 213 -2.41 -9.57 5.64
C LEU A 213 -3.01 -8.30 6.25
N ASN A 214 -3.11 -8.24 7.58
CA ASN A 214 -3.65 -7.08 8.29
C ASN A 214 -2.73 -5.86 8.15
N GLN A 215 -1.41 -6.04 8.23
CA GLN A 215 -0.44 -4.98 8.00
C GLN A 215 -0.51 -4.43 6.59
N THR A 216 -0.63 -5.29 5.57
CA THR A 216 -0.73 -4.86 4.17
C THR A 216 -2.00 -4.06 3.94
N VAL A 217 -3.16 -4.52 4.42
CA VAL A 217 -4.42 -3.75 4.28
C VAL A 217 -4.30 -2.39 4.97
N LYS A 218 -3.77 -2.34 6.20
CA LYS A 218 -3.51 -1.08 6.91
C LYS A 218 -2.60 -0.16 6.10
N LYS A 219 -1.47 -0.68 5.64
CA LYS A 219 -0.45 0.10 4.94
C LYS A 219 -0.93 0.63 3.59
N VAL A 220 -1.61 -0.19 2.81
CA VAL A 220 -2.17 0.22 1.51
C VAL A 220 -3.25 1.28 1.73
N THR A 221 -4.11 1.14 2.75
CA THR A 221 -5.12 2.15 3.10
C THR A 221 -4.46 3.50 3.40
N GLU A 222 -3.44 3.52 4.28
CA GLU A 222 -2.70 4.75 4.60
C GLU A 222 -2.00 5.40 3.40
N LEU A 223 -1.55 4.59 2.42
CA LEU A 223 -0.90 5.08 1.19
C LEU A 223 -1.93 5.64 0.22
N MET A 224 -3.08 4.97 0.06
CA MET A 224 -4.20 5.43 -0.77
C MET A 224 -4.76 6.77 -0.27
N ASP A 225 -4.95 6.92 1.05
CA ASP A 225 -5.40 8.17 1.68
C ASP A 225 -4.45 9.35 1.41
N LYS A 226 -3.15 9.05 1.24
CA LYS A 226 -2.11 10.03 0.91
C LYS A 226 -1.90 10.20 -0.60
N THR A 227 -2.72 9.57 -1.43
CA THR A 227 -2.59 9.55 -2.90
C THR A 227 -1.26 8.98 -3.39
N MET A 228 -0.59 8.16 -2.58
CA MET A 228 0.67 7.47 -2.92
C MET A 228 0.37 6.18 -3.70
N TYR A 229 -0.23 6.33 -4.88
CA TYR A 229 -0.78 5.22 -5.66
C TYR A 229 0.26 4.18 -6.08
N LYS A 230 1.50 4.59 -6.37
CA LYS A 230 2.56 3.66 -6.75
C LYS A 230 3.00 2.83 -5.55
N SER A 231 3.29 3.48 -4.43
CA SER A 231 3.64 2.76 -3.20
C SER A 231 2.50 1.83 -2.76
N ALA A 232 1.25 2.28 -2.87
CA ALA A 232 0.08 1.46 -2.55
C ALA A 232 0.01 0.22 -3.43
N PHE A 233 0.21 0.36 -4.75
CA PHE A 233 0.23 -0.75 -5.69
C PHE A 233 1.38 -1.72 -5.43
N VAL A 234 2.59 -1.19 -5.17
CA VAL A 234 3.77 -2.01 -4.86
C VAL A 234 3.56 -2.82 -3.58
N GLU A 235 2.94 -2.23 -2.57
CA GLU A 235 2.61 -2.92 -1.33
C GLU A 235 1.52 -3.98 -1.55
N ALA A 236 0.42 -3.62 -2.23
CA ALA A 236 -0.72 -4.48 -2.50
C ALA A 236 -0.41 -5.68 -3.40
N TYR A 237 0.49 -5.51 -4.38
CA TYR A 237 0.87 -6.55 -5.33
C TYR A 237 2.22 -7.18 -4.96
N TYR A 238 3.32 -6.48 -5.23
CA TYR A 238 4.66 -7.07 -5.21
C TYR A 238 5.13 -7.48 -3.81
N ASN A 239 4.99 -6.61 -2.81
CA ASN A 239 5.44 -6.92 -1.45
C ASN A 239 4.59 -8.02 -0.82
N LEU A 240 3.26 -7.94 -0.97
CA LEU A 240 2.35 -8.97 -0.50
C LEU A 240 2.62 -10.33 -1.16
N GLN A 241 2.82 -10.36 -2.49
CA GLN A 241 3.21 -11.58 -3.22
C GLN A 241 4.55 -12.14 -2.74
N ASN A 242 5.55 -11.30 -2.45
CA ASN A 242 6.84 -11.74 -1.93
C ASN A 242 6.73 -12.35 -0.53
N LYS A 243 5.92 -11.76 0.34
CA LYS A 243 5.61 -12.30 1.67
C LYS A 243 4.86 -13.63 1.56
N PHE A 244 3.91 -13.73 0.63
CA PHE A 244 3.20 -14.97 0.34
C PHE A 244 4.09 -16.08 -0.24
N LYS A 245 5.03 -15.74 -1.13
CA LYS A 245 6.05 -16.70 -1.62
C LYS A 245 6.91 -17.24 -0.47
N TRP A 246 7.30 -16.38 0.48
CA TRP A 246 8.00 -16.84 1.69
C TRP A 246 7.10 -17.74 2.55
N TYR A 247 5.84 -17.34 2.75
CA TYR A 247 4.84 -18.14 3.46
C TYR A 247 4.72 -19.56 2.89
N LEU A 248 4.52 -19.68 1.58
CA LEU A 248 4.45 -20.97 0.88
C LEU A 248 5.73 -21.78 1.05
N ARG A 249 6.89 -21.14 0.88
CA ARG A 249 8.19 -21.81 1.05
C ARG A 249 8.37 -22.33 2.48
N ARG A 250 7.94 -21.57 3.49
CA ARG A 250 8.03 -21.95 4.91
C ARG A 250 7.03 -23.03 5.31
N ALA A 251 5.77 -22.87 4.93
CA ALA A 251 4.68 -23.77 5.31
C ALA A 251 4.61 -25.04 4.45
N GLY A 252 5.18 -25.02 3.24
CA GLY A 252 4.97 -26.06 2.23
C GLY A 252 3.57 -25.97 1.62
N THR A 253 2.55 -26.32 2.41
CA THR A 253 1.14 -26.15 2.05
C THR A 253 0.54 -25.02 2.89
N PRO A 254 -0.11 -24.02 2.29
CA PRO A 254 -0.72 -22.90 3.02
C PRO A 254 -1.96 -23.36 3.79
N ASN A 255 -2.27 -22.66 4.88
CA ASN A 255 -3.56 -22.77 5.53
C ASN A 255 -4.66 -22.30 4.56
N ARG A 256 -5.72 -23.11 4.44
CA ARG A 256 -6.81 -22.89 3.49
C ARG A 256 -7.53 -21.55 3.69
N GLU A 257 -7.85 -21.19 4.93
CA GLU A 257 -8.59 -19.96 5.20
C GLU A 257 -7.72 -18.72 4.96
N LEU A 258 -6.43 -18.78 5.30
CA LEU A 258 -5.51 -17.68 4.99
C LEU A 258 -5.23 -17.53 3.50
N LEU A 259 -5.22 -18.63 2.74
CA LEU A 259 -5.10 -18.58 1.28
C LEU A 259 -6.31 -17.90 0.65
N LYS A 260 -7.53 -18.23 1.10
CA LYS A 260 -8.75 -17.53 0.68
C LYS A 260 -8.67 -16.04 0.99
N GLN A 261 -8.35 -15.68 2.24
CA GLN A 261 -8.22 -14.29 2.66
C GLN A 261 -7.17 -13.53 1.84
N PHE A 262 -6.02 -14.15 1.55
CA PHE A 262 -4.99 -13.56 0.71
C PHE A 262 -5.52 -13.25 -0.69
N ILE A 263 -6.22 -14.20 -1.33
CA ILE A 263 -6.79 -14.01 -2.67
C ILE A 263 -7.84 -12.91 -2.66
N GLU A 264 -8.77 -12.91 -1.70
CA GLU A 264 -9.81 -11.90 -1.57
C GLU A 264 -9.22 -10.51 -1.31
N ILE A 265 -8.34 -10.38 -0.32
CA ILE A 265 -7.70 -9.12 0.04
C ILE A 265 -6.91 -8.57 -1.13
N GLN A 266 -6.05 -9.38 -1.76
CA GLN A 266 -5.26 -8.90 -2.88
C GLN A 266 -6.14 -8.47 -4.05
N THR A 267 -7.19 -9.22 -4.36
CA THR A 267 -8.16 -8.86 -5.42
C THR A 267 -8.83 -7.52 -5.13
N LEU A 268 -9.30 -7.30 -3.90
CA LEU A 268 -9.94 -6.05 -3.51
C LEU A 268 -8.96 -4.86 -3.48
N LEU A 269 -7.73 -5.05 -2.98
CA LEU A 269 -6.71 -4.00 -2.98
C LEU A 269 -6.28 -3.61 -4.41
N LEU A 270 -6.39 -4.53 -5.37
CA LEU A 270 -6.11 -4.28 -6.79
C LEU A 270 -7.27 -3.62 -7.54
N ALA A 271 -8.50 -3.66 -7.01
CA ALA A 271 -9.70 -3.19 -7.71
C ALA A 271 -9.63 -1.71 -8.17
N PRO A 272 -9.08 -0.75 -7.40
CA PRO A 272 -8.92 0.62 -7.89
C PRO A 272 -7.94 0.73 -9.07
N PHE A 273 -6.99 -0.19 -9.20
CA PHE A 273 -5.93 -0.15 -10.20
C PHE A 273 -6.32 -0.92 -11.47
N ILE A 274 -6.86 -2.13 -11.32
CA ILE A 274 -7.20 -3.04 -12.42
C ILE A 274 -8.62 -3.63 -12.26
N PRO A 275 -9.67 -2.79 -12.25
CA PRO A 275 -11.02 -3.20 -11.85
C PRO A 275 -11.58 -4.38 -12.66
N HIS A 276 -11.33 -4.42 -13.97
CA HIS A 276 -11.81 -5.52 -14.83
C HIS A 276 -11.22 -6.88 -14.41
N ILE A 277 -9.95 -6.89 -13.98
CA ILE A 277 -9.29 -8.13 -13.53
C ILE A 277 -9.76 -8.50 -12.14
N ALA A 278 -9.93 -7.51 -11.26
CA ALA A 278 -10.46 -7.74 -9.93
C ALA A 278 -11.86 -8.37 -9.99
N ASP A 279 -12.75 -7.84 -10.83
CA ASP A 279 -14.11 -8.37 -11.03
C ASP A 279 -14.09 -9.78 -11.64
N GLU A 280 -13.23 -10.04 -12.65
CA GLU A 280 -13.08 -11.37 -13.24
C GLU A 280 -12.57 -12.40 -12.22
N VAL A 281 -11.58 -12.05 -11.40
CA VAL A 281 -11.09 -12.94 -10.34
C VAL A 281 -12.19 -13.19 -9.30
N TRP A 282 -12.91 -12.14 -8.90
CA TRP A 282 -14.00 -12.21 -7.92
C TRP A 282 -15.11 -13.18 -8.36
N GLU A 283 -15.53 -13.09 -9.62
CA GLU A 283 -16.49 -14.03 -10.20
C GLU A 283 -15.95 -15.47 -10.22
N ARG A 284 -14.69 -15.65 -10.65
CA ARG A 284 -14.08 -17.00 -10.76
C ARG A 284 -13.88 -17.70 -9.43
N ILE A 285 -13.65 -16.97 -8.34
CA ILE A 285 -13.58 -17.55 -7.00
C ILE A 285 -14.96 -17.83 -6.39
N GLY A 286 -16.04 -17.53 -7.13
CA GLY A 286 -17.42 -17.83 -6.75
C GLY A 286 -18.07 -16.78 -5.86
N GLU A 287 -17.46 -15.60 -5.73
CA GLU A 287 -18.04 -14.48 -5.00
C GLU A 287 -19.11 -13.77 -5.84
N SER A 288 -20.01 -13.07 -5.15
CA SER A 288 -21.13 -12.36 -5.78
C SER A 288 -20.89 -10.85 -5.88
N GLY A 289 -21.54 -10.22 -6.87
CA GLY A 289 -21.35 -8.79 -7.15
C GLY A 289 -20.04 -8.51 -7.87
N TYR A 290 -19.53 -7.29 -7.71
CA TYR A 290 -18.28 -6.84 -8.32
C TYR A 290 -17.30 -6.41 -7.24
N ALA A 291 -16.04 -6.84 -7.35
CA ALA A 291 -14.95 -6.38 -6.48
C ALA A 291 -14.79 -4.86 -6.55
N SER A 292 -15.03 -4.25 -7.71
CA SER A 292 -14.92 -2.81 -7.96
C SER A 292 -15.90 -1.93 -7.16
N ILE A 293 -17.00 -2.50 -6.66
CA ILE A 293 -17.97 -1.80 -5.77
C ILE A 293 -18.11 -2.48 -4.41
N HIS A 294 -17.32 -3.53 -4.14
CA HIS A 294 -17.29 -4.19 -2.86
C HIS A 294 -16.68 -3.25 -1.80
N PRO A 295 -17.12 -3.31 -0.52
CA PRO A 295 -16.45 -2.59 0.56
C PRO A 295 -14.94 -2.84 0.58
N TRP A 296 -14.19 -1.77 0.85
CA TRP A 296 -12.74 -1.85 1.03
C TRP A 296 -12.38 -2.84 2.14
N PRO A 297 -11.34 -3.68 1.96
CA PRO A 297 -10.96 -4.66 2.98
C PRO A 297 -10.56 -3.97 4.28
N THR A 298 -10.98 -4.54 5.40
CA THR A 298 -10.68 -4.03 6.75
C THR A 298 -9.56 -4.84 7.40
N TYR A 299 -8.80 -4.21 8.28
CA TYR A 299 -7.79 -4.86 9.11
C TYR A 299 -8.16 -4.84 10.58
N ASP A 300 -7.64 -5.80 11.34
CA ASP A 300 -7.74 -5.90 12.79
C ASP A 300 -6.35 -5.63 13.41
N GLU A 301 -6.23 -4.48 14.09
CA GLU A 301 -4.97 -4.10 14.74
C GLU A 301 -4.48 -5.11 15.78
N SER A 302 -5.39 -5.85 16.42
CA SER A 302 -5.01 -6.84 17.42
C SER A 302 -4.27 -8.04 16.82
N LYS A 303 -4.44 -8.28 15.51
CA LYS A 303 -3.77 -9.35 14.74
C LYS A 303 -2.41 -8.93 14.18
N ILE A 304 -2.07 -7.64 14.24
CA ILE A 304 -0.76 -7.15 13.82
C ILE A 304 0.26 -7.45 14.93
N LYS A 305 1.17 -8.38 14.66
CA LYS A 305 2.20 -8.86 15.59
C LYS A 305 3.60 -8.59 15.02
N VAL A 306 4.17 -7.43 15.36
CA VAL A 306 5.51 -7.01 14.89
C VAL A 306 6.59 -8.00 15.32
N GLU A 307 6.44 -8.61 16.49
CA GLU A 307 7.34 -9.64 16.99
C GLU A 307 7.42 -10.87 16.08
N LEU A 308 6.36 -11.20 15.33
CA LEU A 308 6.36 -12.33 14.39
C LEU A 308 7.15 -12.01 13.13
N ASP A 309 7.12 -10.77 12.64
CA ASP A 309 7.98 -10.34 11.51
C ASP A 309 9.45 -10.43 11.87
N LEU A 310 9.81 -9.97 13.07
CA LEU A 310 11.17 -10.07 13.58
C LEU A 310 11.58 -11.54 13.78
N ALA A 311 10.68 -12.39 14.31
CA ALA A 311 10.96 -13.82 14.48
C ALA A 311 11.19 -14.54 13.15
N GLU A 312 10.38 -14.28 12.12
CA GLU A 312 10.59 -14.86 10.80
C GLU A 312 11.83 -14.31 10.09
N GLU A 313 12.22 -13.05 10.36
CA GLU A 313 13.50 -12.51 9.91
C GLU A 313 14.69 -13.24 10.55
N ILE A 314 14.59 -13.62 11.83
CA ILE A 314 15.60 -14.47 12.50
C ILE A 314 15.70 -15.84 11.79
N VAL A 315 14.58 -16.47 11.43
CA VAL A 315 14.60 -17.74 10.67
C VAL A 315 15.33 -17.60 9.33
N LYS A 316 15.06 -16.52 8.59
CA LYS A 316 15.76 -16.25 7.32
C LYS A 316 17.26 -16.11 7.51
N ARG A 317 17.68 -15.33 8.50
CA ARG A 317 19.10 -15.14 8.83
C ARG A 317 19.78 -16.43 9.24
N VAL A 318 19.12 -17.25 10.08
CA VAL A 318 19.65 -18.56 10.45
C VAL A 318 19.83 -19.46 9.23
N LEU A 319 18.89 -19.44 8.29
CA LEU A 319 19.01 -20.19 7.04
C LEU A 319 20.19 -19.69 6.19
N GLU A 320 20.35 -18.38 6.04
CA GLU A 320 21.43 -17.76 5.27
C GLU A 320 22.80 -18.04 5.90
N ASP A 321 22.96 -17.78 7.21
CA ASP A 321 24.19 -18.05 7.96
C ASP A 321 24.56 -19.54 7.91
N ALA A 322 23.58 -20.44 8.04
CA ALA A 322 23.82 -21.87 7.92
C ALA A 322 24.31 -22.24 6.51
N ARG A 323 23.75 -21.65 5.45
CA ARG A 323 24.20 -21.88 4.07
C ARG A 323 25.63 -21.40 3.85
N GLU A 324 25.99 -20.24 4.39
CA GLU A 324 27.37 -19.74 4.30
C GLU A 324 28.34 -20.65 5.03
N LEU A 325 28.00 -21.08 6.24
CA LEU A 325 28.82 -22.00 7.02
C LEU A 325 28.99 -23.36 6.31
N LEU A 326 27.95 -23.89 5.67
CA LEU A 326 28.04 -25.14 4.90
C LEU A 326 28.98 -25.03 3.69
N ARG A 327 29.13 -23.85 3.08
CA ARG A 327 30.12 -23.64 2.01
C ARG A 327 31.56 -23.74 2.52
N LEU A 328 31.78 -23.45 3.80
CA LEU A 328 33.10 -23.46 4.44
C LEU A 328 33.46 -24.84 5.03
N VAL A 329 32.46 -25.65 5.38
CA VAL A 329 32.63 -26.96 6.01
C VAL A 329 32.51 -28.08 4.96
N LYS A 330 33.54 -28.92 4.83
CA LYS A 330 33.60 -29.95 3.77
C LYS A 330 32.63 -31.12 3.97
N GLN A 331 32.31 -31.49 5.22
CA GLN A 331 31.41 -32.59 5.56
C GLN A 331 30.68 -32.25 6.87
N ALA A 332 29.41 -31.87 6.77
CA ALA A 332 28.51 -31.73 7.91
C ALA A 332 27.42 -32.81 7.81
N ARG A 333 27.08 -33.44 8.92
CA ARG A 333 26.02 -34.45 9.06
C ARG A 333 24.73 -33.85 9.58
N SER A 334 24.84 -32.83 10.44
CA SER A 334 23.70 -32.11 10.99
C SER A 334 24.05 -30.67 11.35
N VAL A 335 23.02 -29.85 11.51
CA VAL A 335 23.14 -28.46 11.94
C VAL A 335 22.44 -28.30 13.29
N LYS A 336 23.17 -27.85 14.31
CA LYS A 336 22.60 -27.47 15.60
C LYS A 336 22.42 -25.96 15.64
N VAL A 337 21.19 -25.51 15.85
CA VAL A 337 20.83 -24.11 16.07
C VAL A 337 20.51 -23.95 17.55
N THR A 338 21.32 -23.19 18.27
CA THR A 338 21.16 -23.00 19.71
C THR A 338 20.62 -21.61 20.01
N VAL A 339 19.40 -21.57 20.55
CA VAL A 339 18.74 -20.33 20.99
C VAL A 339 19.28 -19.94 22.35
N ALA A 340 19.58 -18.65 22.53
CA ALA A 340 20.24 -18.14 23.73
C ALA A 340 19.44 -18.42 25.02
N ALA A 341 20.16 -18.50 26.14
CA ALA A 341 19.55 -18.67 27.47
C ALA A 341 18.69 -17.46 27.86
N ARG A 342 17.63 -17.69 28.65
CA ARG A 342 16.64 -16.65 29.00
C ARG A 342 17.28 -15.38 29.59
N TRP A 343 18.29 -15.54 30.45
CA TRP A 343 18.97 -14.40 31.08
C TRP A 343 19.66 -13.46 30.08
N LYS A 344 20.06 -13.94 28.88
CA LYS A 344 20.62 -13.08 27.82
C LYS A 344 19.56 -12.20 27.19
N TYR A 345 18.31 -12.66 27.12
CA TYR A 345 17.17 -11.85 26.68
C TYR A 345 16.84 -10.77 27.71
N ASP A 346 16.83 -11.12 28.99
CA ASP A 346 16.61 -10.15 30.08
C ASP A 346 17.70 -9.06 30.05
N LEU A 347 18.96 -9.46 29.84
CA LEU A 347 20.06 -8.53 29.65
C LEU A 347 19.83 -7.60 28.44
N LEU A 348 19.44 -8.16 27.28
CA LEU A 348 19.24 -7.35 26.07
C LEU A 348 18.03 -6.40 26.21
N ALA A 349 16.99 -6.82 26.91
CA ALA A 349 15.84 -5.98 27.25
C ALA A 349 16.27 -4.79 28.12
N GLU A 350 17.14 -5.00 29.11
CA GLU A 350 17.71 -3.93 29.93
C GLU A 350 18.60 -2.99 29.10
N VAL A 351 19.39 -3.50 28.15
CA VAL A 351 20.17 -2.67 27.23
C VAL A 351 19.25 -1.80 26.37
N LYS A 352 18.20 -2.39 25.80
CA LYS A 352 17.19 -1.68 25.00
C LYS A 352 16.51 -0.59 25.80
N LYS A 353 16.13 -0.88 27.06
CA LYS A 353 15.55 0.10 27.98
C LYS A 353 16.50 1.27 28.24
N ALA A 354 17.75 1.01 28.58
CA ALA A 354 18.74 2.07 28.84
C ALA A 354 18.99 2.95 27.60
N LEU A 355 18.97 2.38 26.40
CA LEU A 355 19.05 3.14 25.15
C LEU A 355 17.84 4.05 24.94
N MET A 356 16.62 3.57 25.22
CA MET A 356 15.40 4.38 25.16
C MET A 356 15.40 5.52 26.19
N GLU A 357 16.08 5.33 27.33
CA GLU A 357 16.30 6.35 28.36
C GLU A 357 17.42 7.35 28.00
N GLY A 358 18.04 7.21 26.82
CA GLY A 358 19.03 8.15 26.28
C GLY A 358 20.50 7.78 26.54
N ALA A 359 20.79 6.62 27.11
CA ALA A 359 22.17 6.15 27.27
C ALA A 359 22.82 5.84 25.91
N LYS A 360 24.14 5.98 25.83
CA LYS A 360 24.91 5.50 24.66
C LYS A 360 25.06 3.97 24.71
N LEU A 361 25.20 3.31 23.56
CA LEU A 361 25.30 1.84 23.45
C LEU A 361 26.29 1.19 24.44
N ASN A 362 27.54 1.65 24.46
CA ASN A 362 28.57 1.08 25.34
C ASN A 362 28.24 1.29 26.84
N GLU A 363 27.56 2.39 27.16
CA GLU A 363 27.13 2.70 28.53
C GLU A 363 25.95 1.83 28.93
N ALA A 364 24.94 1.71 28.07
CA ALA A 364 23.78 0.84 28.25
C ALA A 364 24.18 -0.63 28.49
N ILE A 365 25.11 -1.15 27.67
CA ILE A 365 25.69 -2.49 27.84
C ILE A 365 26.36 -2.63 29.21
N ARG A 366 27.19 -1.64 29.60
CA ARG A 366 27.94 -1.68 30.86
C ARG A 366 27.03 -1.63 32.08
N ILE A 367 26.00 -0.77 32.05
CA ILE A 367 25.01 -0.65 33.13
C ILE A 367 24.24 -1.96 33.29
N SER A 368 23.78 -2.53 32.18
CA SER A 368 22.97 -3.76 32.19
C SER A 368 23.77 -4.96 32.66
N LEU A 369 25.04 -5.10 32.22
CA LEU A 369 25.92 -6.19 32.64
C LEU A 369 26.28 -6.16 34.13
N ARG A 370 26.27 -4.99 34.79
CA ARG A 370 26.49 -4.90 36.25
C ARG A 370 25.37 -5.55 37.06
N LYS A 371 24.19 -5.74 36.47
CA LYS A 371 23.04 -6.37 37.11
C LYS A 371 23.08 -7.90 37.06
N VAL A 372 23.98 -8.48 36.26
CA VAL A 372 24.12 -9.93 36.09
C VAL A 372 25.41 -10.40 36.77
N SER A 373 25.31 -11.44 37.61
CA SER A 373 26.49 -12.02 38.27
C SER A 373 27.18 -13.02 37.33
N LEU A 374 28.23 -12.57 36.64
CA LEU A 374 29.01 -13.37 35.69
C LEU A 374 30.52 -13.18 35.94
N PRO A 375 31.36 -14.18 35.60
CA PRO A 375 32.81 -14.02 35.60
C PRO A 375 33.26 -12.86 34.70
N SER A 376 34.26 -12.08 35.15
CA SER A 376 34.71 -10.85 34.46
C SER A 376 35.10 -11.05 32.99
N LYS A 377 35.66 -12.21 32.66
CA LYS A 377 36.01 -12.59 31.27
C LYS A 377 34.79 -12.73 30.37
N LEU A 378 33.71 -13.37 30.87
CA LEU A 378 32.45 -13.55 30.15
C LEU A 378 31.73 -12.21 29.96
N VAL A 379 31.76 -11.34 30.96
CA VAL A 379 31.21 -9.97 30.86
C VAL A 379 31.87 -9.19 29.71
N SER A 380 33.21 -9.22 29.63
CA SER A 380 33.93 -8.52 28.55
C SER A 380 33.62 -9.08 27.17
N GLN A 381 33.54 -10.41 27.03
CA GLN A 381 33.23 -11.07 25.76
C GLN A 381 31.80 -10.77 25.30
N LEU A 382 30.83 -10.84 26.22
CA LEU A 382 29.43 -10.57 25.93
C LEU A 382 29.21 -9.09 25.57
N ALA A 383 29.85 -8.17 26.28
CA ALA A 383 29.83 -6.75 25.94
C ALA A 383 30.33 -6.49 24.51
N GLN A 384 31.46 -7.09 24.15
CA GLN A 384 32.03 -6.97 22.82
C GLN A 384 31.12 -7.59 21.74
N SER A 385 30.51 -8.74 22.05
CA SER A 385 29.61 -9.43 21.11
C SER A 385 28.32 -8.62 20.87
N ILE A 386 27.69 -8.07 21.91
CA ILE A 386 26.51 -7.21 21.76
C ILE A 386 26.88 -5.93 21.01
N ALA A 387 28.01 -5.30 21.32
CA ALA A 387 28.44 -4.07 20.65
C ALA A 387 28.76 -4.28 19.16
N LYS A 388 29.33 -5.44 18.80
CA LYS A 388 29.62 -5.80 17.40
C LYS A 388 28.35 -6.14 16.61
N ASN A 389 27.34 -6.64 17.30
CA ASN A 389 26.10 -7.13 16.72
C ASN A 389 24.90 -6.31 17.22
N SER A 390 25.03 -4.98 17.18
CA SER A 390 24.02 -4.08 17.77
C SER A 390 22.64 -4.20 17.13
N GLU A 391 22.55 -4.74 15.92
CA GLU A 391 21.29 -5.02 15.21
C GLU A 391 20.34 -5.95 15.98
N ILE A 392 20.86 -6.79 16.89
CA ILE A 392 20.03 -7.69 17.71
C ILE A 392 19.10 -6.91 18.65
N ILE A 393 19.42 -5.65 18.98
CA ILE A 393 18.62 -4.79 19.86
C ILE A 393 17.31 -4.39 19.17
N ASP A 394 17.40 -4.02 17.88
CA ASP A 394 16.25 -3.66 17.06
C ASP A 394 15.41 -4.89 16.71
N MET A 395 16.06 -6.05 16.62
CA MET A 395 15.42 -7.36 16.38
C MET A 395 14.95 -8.08 17.64
N TYR A 396 14.91 -7.42 18.79
CA TYR A 396 14.52 -8.07 20.05
C TYR A 396 13.13 -8.70 19.94
N VAL A 397 13.06 -10.00 20.21
CA VAL A 397 11.84 -10.80 20.30
C VAL A 397 11.86 -11.58 21.62
N PRO A 398 10.72 -11.76 22.31
CA PRO A 398 10.68 -12.59 23.51
C PRO A 398 11.19 -14.02 23.23
N VAL A 399 11.97 -14.59 24.16
CA VAL A 399 12.62 -15.91 23.98
C VAL A 399 11.65 -17.02 23.60
N ASP A 400 10.42 -17.01 24.14
CA ASP A 400 9.43 -18.04 23.87
C ASP A 400 8.85 -17.93 22.46
N VAL A 401 8.82 -16.73 21.89
CA VAL A 401 8.42 -16.51 20.49
C VAL A 401 9.56 -16.92 19.55
N GLU A 402 10.80 -16.44 19.79
CA GLU A 402 11.96 -16.79 18.96
C GLU A 402 12.19 -18.31 18.93
N TYR A 403 12.19 -18.96 20.12
CA TYR A 403 12.37 -20.40 20.21
C TYR A 403 11.23 -21.16 19.53
N ALA A 404 9.96 -20.78 19.75
CA ALA A 404 8.83 -21.48 19.14
C ALA A 404 8.86 -21.41 17.60
N VAL A 405 9.15 -20.23 17.04
CA VAL A 405 9.22 -20.02 15.59
C VAL A 405 10.39 -20.80 14.97
N LEU A 406 11.58 -20.74 15.59
CA LEU A 406 12.74 -21.52 15.12
C LEU A 406 12.48 -23.02 15.24
N LYS A 407 11.85 -23.46 16.34
CA LYS A 407 11.53 -24.87 16.57
C LYS A 407 10.55 -25.40 15.52
N GLU A 408 9.51 -24.64 15.19
CA GLU A 408 8.61 -24.98 14.08
C GLU A 408 9.34 -24.98 12.72
N ALA A 409 10.37 -24.14 12.56
CA ALA A 409 11.16 -24.08 11.34
C ALA A 409 12.14 -25.26 11.16
N GLU A 410 12.27 -26.20 12.11
CA GLU A 410 13.26 -27.30 12.03
C GLU A 410 13.16 -28.12 10.74
N GLU A 411 11.95 -28.57 10.38
CA GLU A 411 11.75 -29.36 9.17
C GLU A 411 12.00 -28.54 7.90
N PHE A 412 11.57 -27.28 7.91
CA PHE A 412 11.81 -26.33 6.84
C PHE A 412 13.31 -26.12 6.62
N LEU A 413 14.06 -25.76 7.67
CA LEU A 413 15.50 -25.57 7.62
C LEU A 413 16.21 -26.85 7.19
N SER A 414 15.75 -28.01 7.66
CA SER A 414 16.34 -29.30 7.29
C SER A 414 16.21 -29.58 5.79
N ARG A 415 15.02 -29.31 5.23
CA ARG A 415 14.77 -29.43 3.79
C ARG A 415 15.63 -28.45 2.98
N GLU A 416 15.71 -27.20 3.41
CA GLU A 416 16.43 -26.13 2.71
C GLU A 416 17.95 -26.25 2.75
N LEU A 417 18.48 -26.95 3.75
CA LEU A 417 19.91 -27.21 3.94
C LEU A 417 20.31 -28.64 3.50
N ASN A 418 19.34 -29.50 3.20
CA ASN A 418 19.54 -30.92 2.91
C ASN A 418 20.35 -31.65 4.02
N LEU A 419 20.11 -31.27 5.28
CA LEU A 419 20.77 -31.82 6.46
C LEU A 419 19.78 -31.83 7.62
N LYS A 420 19.94 -32.73 8.59
CA LYS A 420 19.12 -32.70 9.80
C LYS A 420 19.45 -31.44 10.60
N VAL A 421 18.45 -30.59 10.84
CA VAL A 421 18.55 -29.42 11.70
C VAL A 421 17.91 -29.73 13.05
N VAL A 422 18.57 -29.35 14.14
CA VAL A 422 18.04 -29.45 15.50
C VAL A 422 18.16 -28.10 16.18
N VAL A 423 17.04 -27.59 16.65
CA VAL A 423 16.88 -26.35 17.41
C VAL A 423 16.73 -26.70 18.89
N GLU A 424 17.68 -26.19 19.68
CA GLU A 424 17.80 -26.48 21.11
C GLU A 424 17.96 -25.16 21.89
N ARG A 425 17.53 -25.15 23.16
CA ARG A 425 17.86 -24.05 24.07
C ARG A 425 19.31 -24.17 24.52
N GLU A 426 19.98 -23.05 24.78
CA GLU A 426 21.36 -23.02 25.27
C GLU A 426 21.54 -23.87 26.54
N GLU A 427 20.53 -23.88 27.41
CA GLU A 427 20.50 -24.65 28.67
C GLU A 427 20.51 -26.17 28.44
N GLU A 428 19.97 -26.62 27.32
CA GLU A 428 19.79 -28.04 26.95
C GLU A 428 20.83 -28.51 25.93
N SER A 429 21.47 -27.56 25.21
CA SER A 429 22.37 -27.83 24.10
C SER A 429 23.70 -28.43 24.56
N SER A 430 24.16 -29.46 23.86
CA SER A 430 25.50 -30.04 24.00
C SER A 430 26.53 -29.42 23.05
N SER A 431 26.12 -28.45 22.23
CA SER A 431 26.98 -27.83 21.22
C SER A 431 28.20 -27.13 21.85
N PRO A 432 29.43 -27.34 21.34
CA PRO A 432 30.62 -26.60 21.77
C PRO A 432 30.51 -25.08 21.58
N LYS A 433 29.58 -24.63 20.72
CA LYS A 433 29.32 -23.21 20.44
C LYS A 433 28.11 -22.64 21.17
N ARG A 434 27.43 -23.39 22.05
CA ARG A 434 26.19 -22.92 22.70
C ARG A 434 26.33 -21.56 23.40
N GLU A 435 27.48 -21.31 24.04
CA GLU A 435 27.71 -20.12 24.86
C GLU A 435 27.81 -18.82 24.03
N ILE A 436 28.10 -18.92 22.72
CA ILE A 436 28.21 -17.74 21.83
C ILE A 436 26.86 -17.27 21.28
N SER A 437 25.79 -18.02 21.53
CA SER A 437 24.43 -17.64 21.11
C SER A 437 24.01 -16.32 21.76
N LEU A 438 23.29 -15.50 21.02
CA LEU A 438 22.69 -14.26 21.51
C LEU A 438 21.19 -14.23 21.13
N PRO A 439 20.37 -13.46 21.86
CA PRO A 439 19.01 -13.17 21.41
C PRO A 439 19.01 -12.65 19.98
N SER A 440 18.04 -13.10 19.17
CA SER A 440 17.93 -12.76 17.74
C SER A 440 19.12 -13.18 16.87
N ARG A 441 20.10 -13.90 17.44
CA ARG A 441 21.26 -14.46 16.75
C ARG A 441 21.66 -15.81 17.37
N PRO A 442 20.87 -16.86 17.13
CA PRO A 442 21.18 -18.22 17.58
C PRO A 442 22.57 -18.67 17.14
N ALA A 443 23.24 -19.48 17.96
CA ALA A 443 24.52 -20.06 17.57
C ALA A 443 24.30 -21.24 16.62
N ILE A 444 25.00 -21.25 15.49
CA ILE A 444 24.94 -22.32 14.50
C ILE A 444 26.22 -23.16 14.57
N TYR A 445 26.06 -24.47 14.71
CA TYR A 445 27.14 -25.44 14.73
C TYR A 445 26.91 -26.55 13.71
N MET A 446 27.90 -26.73 12.82
CA MET A 446 27.93 -27.83 11.85
C MET A 446 28.62 -29.02 12.52
N GLU A 447 27.89 -30.12 12.68
CA GLU A 447 28.38 -31.36 13.29
C GLU A 447 28.82 -32.40 12.26
#